data_AF-A0A0C2G580-F1
#
_entry.id   AF-A0A0C2G580-F1
#
_cell.length_a   1.000
_cell.length_b   1.000
_cell.length_c   1.000
_cell.angle_alpha   90.00
_cell.angle_beta   90.00
_cell.angle_gamma   90.00
#
_symmetry.space_group_name_H-M   'P 1'
#
loop_
_entity.id
_entity.type
_entity.pdbx_description
1 polymer ?
#
loop_
_entity_poly.entity_id
_entity_poly.type
_entity_poly.pdbx_seq_one_letter_code
_entity_poly.pdbx_strand_id
1 'polypeptide(L)'
;MPVSQLRNPAMTDPDDADVELGEHVNPLQFCSSSSTDYTSFVANGGGACVYSQDPQNGDGVYIADIYDCVTSVASMANVKTAMEGVYDISPAADGICCPNRAFTCIQPKREADTGAAAPAGVRPRWWYNAVTGTCEQFMWDPWDETEMQSPNNFKTREHCESYCRDS
;
A
#
# COMPACT_ATOMS: atom_id res chain seq x y z
N MET A 1 -12.17 15.28 -8.22
CA MET A 1 -10.78 15.44 -7.74
C MET A 1 -9.92 14.48 -8.55
N PRO A 2 -8.82 14.92 -9.17
CA PRO A 2 -7.94 14.00 -9.90
C PRO A 2 -7.39 12.96 -8.92
N VAL A 3 -7.24 11.72 -9.40
CA VAL A 3 -6.89 10.52 -8.60
C VAL A 3 -5.52 10.67 -7.92
N SER A 4 -4.65 11.53 -8.46
CA SER A 4 -3.40 11.96 -7.83
C SER A 4 -3.57 12.69 -6.50
N GLN A 5 -4.75 13.26 -6.21
CA GLN A 5 -5.05 13.99 -4.96
C GLN A 5 -5.54 13.08 -3.82
N LEU A 6 -5.80 11.81 -4.11
CA LEU A 6 -6.20 10.81 -3.11
C LEU A 6 -4.99 9.99 -2.61
N ARG A 7 -3.82 10.13 -3.24
CA ARG A 7 -2.61 9.40 -2.84
C ARG A 7 -1.97 10.12 -1.64
N ASN A 8 -1.44 9.36 -0.67
CA ASN A 8 -0.58 9.95 0.36
C ASN A 8 0.75 10.36 -0.30
N PRO A 9 1.04 11.67 -0.47
CA PRO A 9 2.26 12.12 -1.14
C PRO A 9 3.53 11.69 -0.40
N ALA A 10 3.44 11.49 0.91
CA ALA A 10 4.55 11.07 1.77
C ALA A 10 4.94 9.59 1.61
N MET A 11 4.22 8.81 0.80
CA MET A 11 4.58 7.43 0.44
C MET A 11 5.25 7.30 -0.92
N THR A 12 5.26 8.39 -1.67
CA THR A 12 5.64 8.43 -3.07
C THR A 12 6.41 9.71 -3.36
N ASP A 13 7.07 10.28 -2.36
CA ASP A 13 7.86 11.49 -2.54
C ASP A 13 9.07 11.12 -3.40
N PRO A 14 9.18 11.62 -4.64
CA PRO A 14 10.31 11.31 -5.50
C PRO A 14 11.63 11.94 -4.98
N ASP A 15 11.54 12.85 -4.00
CA ASP A 15 12.67 13.49 -3.33
C ASP A 15 13.07 12.76 -2.02
N ASP A 16 12.44 11.62 -1.69
CA ASP A 16 12.87 10.78 -0.56
C ASP A 16 14.31 10.27 -0.79
N ALA A 17 15.15 10.41 0.24
CA ALA A 17 16.53 9.92 0.20
C ALA A 17 16.57 8.38 0.23
N ASP A 18 17.54 7.79 -0.47
CA ASP A 18 17.82 6.35 -0.38
C ASP A 18 18.07 5.96 1.09
N VAL A 19 17.40 4.91 1.57
CA VAL A 19 17.61 4.41 2.94
C VAL A 19 18.97 3.71 3.01
N GLU A 20 19.89 4.24 3.82
CA GLU A 20 21.21 3.62 4.00
C GLU A 20 21.15 2.40 4.96
N LEU A 21 22.10 1.48 4.78
CA LEU A 21 22.25 0.31 5.65
C LEU A 21 22.50 0.74 7.10
N GLY A 22 21.61 0.35 8.01
CA GLY A 22 21.67 0.74 9.42
C GLY A 22 20.87 1.99 9.79
N GLU A 23 20.24 2.65 8.80
CA GLU A 23 19.29 3.74 9.04
C GLU A 23 17.84 3.23 9.17
N HIS A 24 16.99 4.05 9.78
CA HIS A 24 15.56 3.77 9.91
C HIS A 24 14.90 3.81 8.54
N VAL A 25 14.15 2.76 8.19
CA VAL A 25 13.35 2.72 6.97
C VAL A 25 12.15 3.64 7.17
N ASN A 26 12.15 4.79 6.51
CA ASN A 26 10.96 5.62 6.39
C ASN A 26 10.20 5.21 5.12
N PRO A 27 8.85 5.21 5.10
CA PRO A 27 7.90 5.00 6.20
C PRO A 27 6.84 3.94 5.83
N LEU A 28 5.90 3.65 6.74
CA LEU A 28 4.59 3.03 6.45
C LEU A 28 4.54 1.58 5.92
N GLN A 29 5.64 0.85 5.79
CA GLN A 29 5.53 -0.55 5.37
C GLN A 29 4.96 -1.43 6.48
N PHE A 30 5.30 -1.16 7.74
CA PHE A 30 4.94 -2.02 8.88
C PHE A 30 4.06 -1.30 9.88
N CYS A 31 3.25 -2.07 10.60
CA CYS A 31 2.37 -1.57 11.66
C CYS A 31 2.22 -2.60 12.78
N SER A 32 1.76 -2.11 13.93
CA SER A 32 1.26 -2.93 15.02
C SER A 32 -0.26 -2.84 15.07
N SER A 33 -0.92 -3.98 14.91
CA SER A 33 -2.39 -4.09 15.00
C SER A 33 -2.93 -3.80 16.40
N SER A 34 -2.06 -3.84 17.41
CA SER A 34 -2.39 -3.49 18.79
C SER A 34 -2.34 -1.99 19.09
N SER A 35 -1.73 -1.20 18.20
CA SER A 35 -1.60 0.24 18.40
C SER A 35 -2.90 0.97 18.04
N THR A 36 -3.36 1.81 18.96
CA THR A 36 -4.52 2.69 18.78
C THR A 36 -4.16 4.17 18.90
N ASP A 37 -2.88 4.46 19.11
CA ASP A 37 -2.36 5.82 19.01
C ASP A 37 -2.08 6.12 17.54
N TYR A 38 -2.86 7.06 17.00
CA TYR A 38 -2.70 7.54 15.63
C TYR A 38 -2.16 8.98 15.56
N THR A 39 -1.74 9.52 16.71
CA THR A 39 -1.20 10.88 16.86
C THR A 39 0.31 10.89 17.00
N SER A 40 0.90 9.74 17.31
CA SER A 40 2.35 9.56 17.42
C SER A 40 2.85 8.64 16.32
N PHE A 41 3.90 9.05 15.61
CA PHE A 41 4.62 8.14 14.73
C PHE A 41 5.60 7.29 15.54
N VAL A 42 5.63 5.99 15.25
CA VAL A 42 6.60 5.06 15.82
C VAL A 42 7.33 4.38 14.67
N ALA A 43 8.62 4.68 14.54
CA ALA A 43 9.48 4.10 13.52
C ALA A 43 9.44 2.57 13.53
N ASN A 44 9.76 1.96 12.38
CA ASN A 44 9.92 0.52 12.23
C ASN A 44 8.68 -0.33 12.56
N GLY A 45 7.48 0.25 12.44
CA GLY A 45 6.20 -0.46 12.53
C GLY A 45 5.71 -0.77 13.95
N GLY A 46 6.27 -0.11 14.96
CA GLY A 46 5.79 -0.26 16.35
C GLY A 46 4.44 0.40 16.63
N GLY A 47 3.98 1.28 15.73
CA GLY A 47 2.77 2.10 15.89
C GLY A 47 1.67 1.72 14.91
N ALA A 48 0.60 2.53 14.91
CA ALA A 48 -0.48 2.39 13.95
C ALA A 48 -0.05 2.92 12.57
N CYS A 49 -0.93 2.80 11.57
CA CYS A 49 -0.70 3.36 10.23
C CYS A 49 -0.77 4.90 10.27
N VAL A 50 0.39 5.48 10.52
CA VAL A 50 0.64 6.90 10.73
C VAL A 50 1.93 7.23 9.99
N TYR A 51 2.00 8.41 9.38
CA TYR A 51 3.25 8.90 8.78
C TYR A 51 3.77 10.13 9.55
N SER A 52 5.06 10.39 9.43
CA SER A 52 5.71 11.58 9.98
C SER A 52 6.63 12.18 8.92
N GLN A 53 6.82 13.50 8.94
CA GLN A 53 7.85 14.17 8.13
C GLN A 53 9.25 13.96 8.70
N ASP A 54 9.34 13.61 10.00
CA ASP A 54 10.58 13.19 10.66
C ASP A 54 10.69 11.65 10.64
N PRO A 55 11.77 11.07 10.08
CA PRO A 55 11.96 9.62 9.97
C PRO A 55 12.14 8.86 11.28
N GLN A 56 12.53 9.55 12.35
CA GLN A 56 12.90 8.91 13.61
C GLN A 56 11.83 9.05 14.66
N ASN A 57 11.23 10.23 14.78
CA ASN A 57 10.21 10.50 15.79
C ASN A 57 9.47 11.79 15.46
N GLY A 58 8.15 11.81 15.64
CA GLY A 58 7.40 13.04 15.40
C GLY A 58 5.91 12.90 15.64
N ASP A 59 5.25 14.05 15.53
CA ASP A 59 3.80 14.13 15.47
C ASP A 59 3.32 13.35 14.25
N GLY A 60 2.48 12.36 14.52
CA GLY A 60 1.90 11.50 13.53
C GLY A 60 0.81 12.21 12.74
N VAL A 61 0.90 12.14 11.42
CA VAL A 61 -0.22 12.50 10.55
C VAL A 61 -1.14 11.29 10.39
N TYR A 62 -2.38 11.50 10.82
CA TYR A 62 -3.45 10.52 10.77
C TYR A 62 -3.79 10.14 9.33
N ILE A 63 -3.54 8.87 8.97
CA ILE A 63 -3.98 8.28 7.69
C ILE A 63 -4.69 6.94 7.89
N ALA A 64 -5.01 6.58 9.13
CA ALA A 64 -5.66 5.31 9.43
C ALA A 64 -7.15 5.26 9.02
N ASP A 65 -7.70 6.37 8.53
CA ASP A 65 -8.98 6.43 7.83
C ASP A 65 -8.91 5.98 6.37
N ILE A 66 -7.71 5.92 5.79
CA ILE A 66 -7.46 5.47 4.41
C ILE A 66 -6.53 4.26 4.32
N TYR A 67 -5.78 3.93 5.39
CA TYR A 67 -4.93 2.75 5.50
C TYR A 67 -5.30 1.89 6.70
N ASP A 68 -5.40 0.58 6.48
CA ASP A 68 -5.61 -0.42 7.52
C ASP A 68 -4.29 -1.15 7.84
N CYS A 69 -4.11 -1.52 9.11
CA CYS A 69 -3.05 -2.44 9.49
C CYS A 69 -3.48 -3.88 9.20
N VAL A 70 -2.92 -4.48 8.16
CA VAL A 70 -3.23 -5.85 7.76
C VAL A 70 -2.22 -6.79 8.41
N THR A 71 -2.67 -7.54 9.42
CA THR A 71 -1.82 -8.48 10.16
C THR A 71 -1.40 -9.67 9.31
N SER A 72 -0.12 -10.04 9.37
CA SER A 72 0.36 -11.34 8.91
C SER A 72 1.52 -11.79 9.79
N VAL A 73 1.19 -12.30 10.98
CA VAL A 73 2.17 -12.64 12.02
C VAL A 73 3.26 -13.58 11.50
N ALA A 74 2.89 -14.61 10.72
CA ALA A 74 3.84 -15.57 10.17
C ALA A 74 4.76 -14.94 9.10
N SER A 75 4.21 -14.12 8.20
CA SER A 75 5.03 -13.40 7.21
C SER A 75 5.94 -12.39 7.89
N MET A 76 5.45 -11.67 8.90
CA MET A 76 6.22 -10.69 9.65
C MET A 76 7.36 -11.32 10.44
N ALA A 77 7.17 -12.52 10.99
CA ALA A 77 8.27 -13.25 11.61
C ALA A 77 9.39 -13.55 10.60
N ASN A 78 9.04 -14.02 9.40
CA ASN A 78 10.02 -14.29 8.35
C ASN A 78 10.74 -13.01 7.87
N VAL A 79 10.00 -11.90 7.75
CA VAL A 79 10.56 -10.59 7.38
C VAL A 79 11.56 -10.11 8.44
N LYS A 80 11.19 -10.19 9.72
CA LYS A 80 12.09 -9.84 10.84
C LYS A 80 13.38 -10.65 10.82
N THR A 81 13.28 -11.96 10.63
CA THR A 81 14.47 -12.83 10.51
C THR A 81 15.32 -12.49 9.29
N ALA A 82 14.69 -12.21 8.15
CA ALA A 82 15.42 -11.88 6.91
C ALA A 82 16.13 -10.52 6.97
N MET A 83 15.59 -9.58 7.75
CA MET A 83 16.12 -8.22 7.91
C MET A 83 16.98 -8.06 9.17
N GLU A 84 17.21 -9.14 9.93
CA GLU A 84 18.04 -9.14 11.13
C GLU A 84 19.47 -8.66 10.81
N GLY A 85 19.93 -7.63 11.54
CA GLY A 85 21.23 -7.02 11.33
C GLY A 85 21.33 -6.10 10.11
N VAL A 86 20.23 -5.90 9.38
CA VAL A 86 20.12 -4.97 8.24
C VAL A 86 19.23 -3.78 8.61
N TYR A 87 18.04 -4.05 9.17
CA TYR A 87 17.07 -3.04 9.59
C TYR A 87 16.47 -3.39 10.96
N ASP A 88 16.23 -2.40 11.81
CA ASP A 88 15.73 -2.60 13.17
C ASP A 88 14.19 -2.66 13.23
N ILE A 89 13.57 -3.74 12.76
CA ILE A 89 12.11 -3.87 12.77
C ILE A 89 11.58 -4.01 14.22
N SER A 90 10.58 -3.21 14.58
CA SER A 90 9.99 -3.25 15.92
C SER A 90 9.47 -4.65 16.29
N PRO A 91 9.72 -5.14 17.52
CA PRO A 91 9.12 -6.37 18.01
C PRO A 91 7.59 -6.36 17.96
N ALA A 92 6.97 -5.18 18.12
CA ALA A 92 5.52 -4.99 18.09
C ALA A 92 4.91 -5.01 16.67
N ALA A 93 5.73 -4.92 15.62
CA ALA A 93 5.26 -4.95 14.24
C ALA A 93 4.71 -6.34 13.88
N ASP A 94 3.43 -6.44 13.54
CA ASP A 94 2.74 -7.70 13.23
C ASP A 94 1.92 -7.65 11.94
N GLY A 95 1.95 -6.49 11.25
CA GLY A 95 1.29 -6.28 9.98
C GLY A 95 1.99 -5.26 9.09
N ILE A 96 1.32 -4.99 7.98
CA ILE A 96 1.70 -3.96 7.00
C ILE A 96 0.55 -2.97 6.81
N CYS A 97 0.86 -1.69 6.56
CA CYS A 97 -0.18 -0.72 6.21
C CYS A 97 -0.57 -0.88 4.75
N CYS A 98 -1.84 -1.20 4.51
CA CYS A 98 -2.41 -1.33 3.18
C CYS A 98 -3.55 -0.31 3.01
N PRO A 99 -3.77 0.25 1.82
CA PRO A 99 -4.94 1.07 1.58
C PRO A 99 -6.21 0.28 1.91
N ASN A 100 -7.13 0.90 2.62
CA ASN A 100 -8.33 0.21 3.06
C ASN A 100 -9.27 -0.09 1.89
N ARG A 101 -10.31 -0.87 2.16
CA ARG A 101 -11.29 -1.27 1.14
C ARG A 101 -11.98 -0.09 0.50
N ALA A 102 -12.40 0.90 1.30
CA ALA A 102 -13.13 2.07 0.83
C ALA A 102 -12.29 2.88 -0.17
N PHE A 103 -11.00 3.05 0.14
CA PHE A 103 -10.04 3.70 -0.72
C PHE A 103 -9.74 2.89 -1.97
N THR A 104 -9.45 1.60 -1.81
CA THR A 104 -9.05 0.69 -2.89
C THR A 104 -10.16 0.57 -3.93
N CYS A 105 -11.38 0.21 -3.53
CA CYS A 105 -12.44 -0.16 -4.46
C CYS A 105 -13.00 1.02 -5.28
N ILE A 106 -12.69 2.27 -4.93
CA ILE A 106 -13.08 3.45 -5.71
C ILE A 106 -11.99 3.93 -6.67
N GLN A 107 -10.76 3.38 -6.61
CA GLN A 107 -9.70 3.81 -7.51
C GLN A 107 -10.03 3.42 -8.95
N PRO A 108 -9.69 4.26 -9.94
CA PRO A 108 -9.93 3.96 -11.35
C PRO A 108 -9.04 2.80 -11.81
N LYS A 109 -9.47 2.12 -12.87
CA LYS A 109 -8.59 1.23 -13.63
C LYS A 109 -7.65 2.04 -14.50
N ARG A 110 -6.46 1.48 -14.72
CA ARG A 110 -5.47 1.99 -15.64
C ARG A 110 -5.34 1.01 -16.80
N GLU A 111 -6.14 1.24 -17.84
CA GLU A 111 -6.13 0.40 -19.02
C GLU A 111 -4.82 0.60 -19.79
N ALA A 112 -4.10 -0.50 -20.02
CA ALA A 112 -2.89 -0.49 -20.82
C ALA A 112 -3.19 -0.27 -22.31
N ASP A 113 -2.21 0.24 -23.05
CA ASP A 113 -2.25 0.18 -24.51
C ASP A 113 -2.10 -1.29 -24.96
N THR A 114 -3.12 -1.81 -25.66
CA THR A 114 -3.14 -3.16 -26.23
C THR A 114 -2.90 -3.17 -27.73
N GLY A 115 -2.44 -2.06 -28.30
CA GLY A 115 -2.15 -1.90 -29.72
C GLY A 115 -0.88 -2.62 -30.17
N ALA A 116 -0.47 -2.39 -31.41
CA ALA A 116 0.72 -3.02 -31.98
C ALA A 116 2.04 -2.65 -31.26
N ALA A 117 2.04 -1.57 -30.49
CA ALA A 117 3.16 -1.10 -29.67
C ALA A 117 2.99 -1.46 -28.17
N ALA A 118 2.09 -2.39 -27.84
CA ALA A 118 1.82 -2.79 -26.45
C ALA A 118 3.12 -3.21 -25.72
N PRO A 119 3.37 -2.72 -24.51
CA PRO A 119 4.52 -3.12 -23.70
C PRO A 119 4.58 -4.63 -23.42
N ALA A 120 5.79 -5.16 -23.29
CA ALA A 120 5.98 -6.57 -22.93
C ALA A 120 5.50 -6.82 -21.49
N GLY A 121 4.49 -7.67 -21.31
CA GLY A 121 3.99 -8.05 -19.99
C GLY A 121 2.58 -7.53 -19.66
N VAL A 122 1.94 -6.81 -20.58
CA VAL A 122 0.50 -6.49 -20.48
C VAL A 122 -0.29 -7.78 -20.27
N ARG A 123 -1.12 -7.79 -19.24
CA ARG A 123 -1.83 -9.01 -18.80
C ARG A 123 -3.21 -8.71 -18.23
N PRO A 124 -4.16 -9.65 -18.34
CA PRO A 124 -5.49 -9.46 -17.81
C PRO A 124 -5.47 -9.41 -16.27
N ARG A 125 -6.22 -8.47 -15.71
CA ARG A 125 -6.50 -8.29 -14.29
C ARG A 125 -7.97 -7.93 -14.08
N TRP A 126 -8.42 -7.96 -12.84
CA TRP A 126 -9.78 -7.60 -12.44
C TRP A 126 -9.75 -6.28 -11.67
N TRP A 127 -10.72 -5.42 -11.96
CA TRP A 127 -10.92 -4.14 -11.32
C TRP A 127 -12.37 -4.02 -10.89
N TYR A 128 -12.62 -3.46 -9.71
CA TYR A 128 -13.97 -3.22 -9.22
C TYR A 128 -14.52 -1.91 -9.78
N ASN A 129 -15.59 -2.01 -10.56
CA ASN A 129 -16.33 -0.88 -11.05
C ASN A 129 -17.39 -0.45 -10.03
N ALA A 130 -17.08 0.58 -9.25
CA ALA A 130 -18.00 1.13 -8.25
C ALA A 130 -19.28 1.72 -8.85
N VAL A 131 -19.30 2.06 -10.14
CA VAL A 131 -20.50 2.57 -10.83
C VAL A 131 -21.48 1.45 -11.15
N THR A 132 -20.98 0.32 -11.65
CA THR A 132 -21.83 -0.85 -11.99
C THR A 132 -22.01 -1.80 -10.81
N GLY A 133 -21.17 -1.67 -9.77
CA GLY A 133 -21.14 -2.57 -8.61
C GLY A 133 -20.57 -3.96 -8.94
N THR A 134 -19.76 -4.08 -10.00
CA THR A 134 -19.25 -5.37 -10.49
C THR A 134 -17.76 -5.38 -10.75
N CYS A 135 -17.15 -6.56 -10.71
CA CYS A 135 -15.75 -6.75 -11.09
C CYS A 135 -15.65 -6.98 -12.60
N GLU A 136 -14.87 -6.14 -13.26
CA GLU A 136 -14.67 -6.16 -14.71
C GLU A 136 -13.20 -6.47 -15.03
N GLN A 137 -12.96 -7.23 -16.10
CA GLN A 137 -11.61 -7.52 -16.55
C GLN A 137 -11.05 -6.33 -17.35
N PHE A 138 -9.77 -6.04 -17.14
CA PHE A 138 -9.02 -5.02 -17.89
C PHE A 138 -7.60 -5.51 -18.19
N MET A 139 -6.95 -4.90 -19.18
CA MET A 139 -5.55 -5.15 -19.51
C MET A 139 -4.66 -4.20 -18.71
N TRP A 140 -3.74 -4.78 -17.97
CA TRP A 140 -2.88 -4.06 -17.05
C TRP A 140 -1.41 -4.17 -17.48
N ASP A 141 -0.73 -3.02 -17.51
CA ASP A 141 0.72 -2.96 -17.72
C ASP A 141 1.44 -2.84 -16.38
N PRO A 142 2.21 -3.87 -15.96
CA PRO A 142 3.01 -3.81 -14.75
C PRO A 142 4.19 -2.81 -14.81
N TRP A 143 4.59 -2.40 -16.01
CA TRP A 143 5.77 -1.55 -16.23
C TRP A 143 5.41 -0.10 -16.56
N ASP A 144 4.14 0.26 -16.46
CA ASP A 144 3.72 1.63 -16.69
C ASP A 144 4.06 2.50 -15.47
N GLU A 145 5.22 3.15 -15.53
CA GLU A 145 5.78 3.99 -14.47
C GLU A 145 5.27 5.43 -14.51
N THR A 146 4.49 5.81 -15.52
CA THR A 146 4.04 7.22 -15.67
C THR A 146 3.12 7.68 -14.55
N GLU A 147 2.47 6.75 -13.85
CA GLU A 147 1.67 6.98 -12.65
C GLU A 147 1.76 5.75 -11.75
N MET A 148 1.69 5.97 -10.43
CA MET A 148 1.67 4.88 -9.45
C MET A 148 0.48 3.94 -9.70
N GLN A 149 0.77 2.64 -9.61
CA GLN A 149 -0.19 1.58 -9.92
C GLN A 149 -1.36 1.56 -8.92
N SER A 150 -2.57 1.41 -9.44
CA SER A 150 -3.79 1.39 -8.63
C SER A 150 -3.89 0.10 -7.81
N PRO A 151 -4.22 0.16 -6.51
CA PRO A 151 -4.47 -1.03 -5.69
C PRO A 151 -5.78 -1.75 -6.07
N ASN A 152 -6.67 -1.11 -6.82
CA ASN A 152 -7.87 -1.75 -7.39
C ASN A 152 -7.51 -2.65 -8.57
N ASN A 153 -6.74 -3.69 -8.28
CA ASN A 153 -6.12 -4.56 -9.26
C ASN A 153 -5.96 -5.97 -8.68
N PHE A 154 -6.86 -6.86 -9.09
CA PHE A 154 -6.96 -8.21 -8.57
C PHE A 154 -6.58 -9.24 -9.62
N LYS A 155 -5.96 -10.34 -9.17
CA LYS A 155 -5.57 -11.44 -10.06
C LYS A 155 -6.77 -12.27 -10.52
N THR A 156 -7.77 -12.43 -9.67
CA THR A 156 -8.96 -13.25 -9.93
C THR A 156 -10.23 -12.46 -9.68
N ARG A 157 -11.32 -12.87 -10.34
CA ARG A 157 -12.63 -12.26 -10.17
C ARG A 157 -13.12 -12.44 -8.75
N GLU A 158 -12.94 -13.64 -8.20
CA GLU A 158 -13.41 -14.02 -6.88
C GLU A 158 -12.74 -13.17 -5.80
N HIS A 159 -11.46 -12.84 -5.95
CA HIS A 159 -10.76 -11.95 -5.02
C HIS A 159 -11.28 -10.50 -5.12
N CYS A 160 -11.54 -10.02 -6.33
CA CYS A 160 -12.14 -8.69 -6.52
C CYS A 160 -13.54 -8.62 -5.88
N GLU A 161 -14.38 -9.62 -6.12
CA GLU A 161 -15.75 -9.63 -5.60
C GLU A 161 -15.75 -9.79 -4.07
N SER A 162 -14.97 -10.72 -3.52
CA SER A 162 -14.90 -10.89 -2.07
C SER A 162 -14.33 -9.66 -1.35
N TYR A 163 -13.36 -8.98 -1.97
CA TYR A 163 -12.73 -7.80 -1.37
C TYR A 163 -13.56 -6.52 -1.52
N CYS A 164 -14.25 -6.30 -2.64
CA CYS A 164 -14.96 -5.03 -2.92
C CYS A 164 -16.48 -5.12 -2.87
N ARG A 165 -17.09 -6.26 -3.18
CA ARG A 165 -18.55 -6.42 -3.30
C ARG A 165 -19.21 -6.93 -2.03
N ASP A 166 -18.62 -7.93 -1.38
CA ASP A 166 -19.23 -8.59 -0.23
C ASP A 166 -18.89 -7.80 1.05
N SER A 167 -19.83 -7.00 1.55
CA SER A 167 -19.76 -6.31 2.85
C SER A 167 -20.65 -6.98 3.87
#